data_AF-A0A4R1RA03-F1
#
_entry.id   AF-A0A4R1RA03-F1
#
_cell.length_a   1.000
_cell.length_b   1.000
_cell.length_c   1.000
_cell.angle_alpha   90.00
_cell.angle_beta   90.00
_cell.angle_gamma   90.00
#
_symmetry.space_group_name_H-M   'P 1'
#
loop_
_entity.id
_entity.type
_entity.pdbx_description
1 polymer ?
#
loop_
_entity_poly.entity_id
_entity_poly.type
_entity_poly.pdbx_seq_one_letter_code
_entity_poly.pdbx_strand_id
1 'polypeptide(L)'
;MQAGDVLVDTRGTTNWAACIERADSPLFAVLDLAIVRLKGNNVLPAYLALFLNLPTTQSALATMRSTATIPRLGLGALTELEIPVPPFRIQKLMAALDSERRKQSNLIEKLGEAQNRLTDEILRRVAEGLPMPEGNPAWAIHRQTRLAREHLAYSTSKDGVSIMSNKKSPGKGGTTHHVVPDPDRGWNVKRGGASRSSGHFDTKQEAVDRAREISRNANSELKIHNQDGKIAQSDSHGNDPRNIKG
;
A
#
# COMPACT_ATOMS: atom_id res chain seq x y z
N MET A 1 -16.23 -26.25 3.78
CA MET A 1 -14.79 -26.28 4.09
C MET A 1 -14.63 -26.79 5.52
N GLN A 2 -13.52 -27.45 5.83
CA GLN A 2 -13.27 -28.09 7.13
C GLN A 2 -11.83 -27.85 7.61
N ALA A 3 -11.55 -28.15 8.88
CA ALA A 3 -10.20 -28.12 9.41
C ALA A 3 -9.26 -29.04 8.59
N GLY A 4 -8.07 -28.52 8.28
CA GLY A 4 -7.08 -29.16 7.42
C GLY A 4 -7.23 -28.89 5.92
N ASP A 5 -8.32 -28.26 5.46
CA ASP A 5 -8.38 -27.74 4.08
C ASP A 5 -7.39 -26.57 3.92
N VAL A 6 -6.70 -26.52 2.78
CA VAL A 6 -5.87 -25.38 2.37
C VAL A 6 -6.62 -24.59 1.31
N LEU A 7 -6.85 -23.31 1.57
CA LEU A 7 -7.51 -22.38 0.67
C LEU A 7 -6.46 -21.65 -0.15
N VAL A 8 -6.71 -21.46 -1.45
CA VAL A 8 -5.82 -20.74 -2.35
C VAL A 8 -6.63 -19.77 -3.20
N ASP A 9 -6.24 -18.50 -3.21
CA ASP A 9 -6.82 -17.53 -4.14
C ASP A 9 -6.49 -17.93 -5.57
N THR A 10 -7.50 -18.01 -6.44
CA THR A 10 -7.32 -18.40 -7.87
C THR A 10 -7.24 -17.20 -8.81
N ARG A 11 -7.47 -15.98 -8.31
CA ARG A 11 -7.42 -14.75 -9.10
C ARG A 11 -6.38 -13.78 -8.56
N GLY A 12 -5.86 -12.97 -9.46
CA GLY A 12 -4.98 -11.85 -9.14
C GLY A 12 -3.51 -12.20 -9.30
N THR A 13 -2.69 -11.19 -9.04
CA THR A 13 -1.23 -11.24 -9.24
C THR A 13 -0.48 -11.95 -8.11
N THR A 14 -1.19 -12.36 -7.06
CA THR A 14 -0.69 -13.21 -5.98
C THR A 14 -1.77 -14.23 -5.68
N ASN A 15 -1.39 -15.50 -5.52
CA ASN A 15 -2.31 -16.59 -5.21
C ASN A 15 -2.05 -17.01 -3.77
N TRP A 16 -2.55 -16.20 -2.84
CA TRP A 16 -2.31 -16.41 -1.42
C TRP A 16 -2.94 -17.71 -0.93
N ALA A 17 -2.26 -18.41 -0.03
CA ALA A 17 -2.71 -19.65 0.55
C ALA A 17 -2.89 -19.56 2.07
N ALA A 18 -3.93 -20.20 2.61
CA ALA A 18 -4.18 -20.28 4.04
C ALA A 18 -4.70 -21.65 4.45
N CYS A 19 -4.28 -22.15 5.61
CA CYS A 19 -4.79 -23.39 6.18
C CYS A 19 -5.96 -23.08 7.12
N ILE A 20 -7.03 -23.88 7.03
CA ILE A 20 -8.10 -23.86 8.04
C ILE A 20 -7.64 -24.68 9.25
N GLU A 21 -7.27 -24.01 10.33
CA GLU A 21 -6.84 -24.70 11.57
C GLU A 21 -8.02 -25.30 12.34
N ARG A 22 -9.13 -24.56 12.39
CA ARG A 22 -10.34 -24.94 13.13
C ARG A 22 -11.57 -24.42 12.40
N ALA A 23 -12.65 -25.20 12.41
CA ALA A 23 -13.94 -24.82 11.85
C ALA A 23 -15.04 -25.18 12.87
N ASP A 24 -15.51 -24.18 13.61
CA ASP A 24 -16.56 -24.34 14.62
C ASP A 24 -17.98 -24.28 14.04
N SER A 25 -18.10 -23.83 12.79
CA SER A 25 -19.35 -23.69 12.04
C SER A 25 -19.14 -24.10 10.58
N PRO A 26 -20.21 -24.43 9.83
CA PRO A 26 -20.11 -24.71 8.40
C PRO A 26 -19.55 -23.52 7.64
N LEU A 27 -18.40 -23.71 7.00
CA LEU A 27 -17.76 -22.70 6.16
C LEU A 27 -18.02 -22.97 4.69
N PHE A 28 -18.38 -21.93 3.93
CA PHE A 28 -18.59 -21.99 2.48
C PHE A 28 -17.55 -21.12 1.78
N ALA A 29 -16.98 -21.63 0.69
CA ALA A 29 -16.09 -20.82 -0.15
C ALA A 29 -16.93 -19.83 -0.96
N VAL A 30 -16.57 -18.55 -0.88
CA VAL A 30 -17.09 -17.52 -1.77
C VAL A 30 -16.13 -17.38 -2.96
N LEU A 31 -16.62 -16.84 -4.08
CA LEU A 31 -16.01 -16.89 -5.41
C LEU A 31 -14.47 -16.69 -5.44
N ASP A 32 -13.85 -17.49 -6.33
CA ASP A 32 -12.44 -17.48 -6.71
C ASP A 32 -11.43 -18.02 -5.69
N LEU A 33 -11.90 -18.90 -4.81
CA LEU A 33 -11.07 -19.75 -3.95
C LEU A 33 -11.00 -21.20 -4.49
N ALA A 34 -9.80 -21.75 -4.53
CA ALA A 34 -9.57 -23.19 -4.67
C ALA A 34 -9.43 -23.81 -3.28
N ILE A 35 -10.05 -24.98 -3.10
CA ILE A 35 -9.95 -25.78 -1.88
C ILE A 35 -9.04 -26.97 -2.19
N VAL A 36 -7.86 -27.00 -1.57
CA VAL A 36 -6.90 -28.09 -1.67
C VAL A 36 -7.06 -28.99 -0.46
N ARG A 37 -7.49 -30.23 -0.70
CA ARG A 37 -7.64 -31.27 0.32
C ARG A 37 -6.59 -32.36 0.13
N LEU A 38 -5.76 -32.57 1.15
CA LEU A 38 -4.71 -33.59 1.14
C LEU A 38 -5.34 -34.98 1.24
N LYS A 39 -4.87 -35.92 0.39
CA LYS A 39 -5.35 -37.31 0.36
C LYS A 39 -4.57 -38.26 1.28
N GLY A 40 -3.67 -37.73 2.13
CA GLY A 40 -2.83 -38.55 2.99
C GLY A 40 -2.20 -37.77 4.14
N ASN A 41 -1.48 -38.50 4.98
CA ASN A 41 -0.89 -38.00 6.22
C ASN A 41 0.63 -37.91 6.11
N ASN A 42 1.16 -37.46 4.97
CA ASN A 42 2.60 -37.24 4.75
C ASN A 42 2.96 -35.74 4.66
N VAL A 43 1.96 -34.88 4.50
CA VAL A 43 2.10 -33.43 4.35
C VAL A 43 1.21 -32.75 5.39
N LEU A 44 1.76 -31.78 6.11
CA LEU A 44 0.98 -30.91 6.98
C LEU A 44 0.27 -29.81 6.17
N PRO A 45 -1.03 -29.58 6.38
CA PRO A 45 -1.75 -28.47 5.74
C PRO A 45 -1.07 -27.10 5.93
N ALA A 46 -0.57 -26.82 7.13
CA ALA A 46 0.16 -25.59 7.44
C ALA A 46 1.48 -25.47 6.65
N TYR A 47 2.19 -26.59 6.44
CA TYR A 47 3.40 -26.60 5.62
C TYR A 47 3.07 -26.34 4.15
N LEU A 48 2.02 -26.96 3.62
CA LEU A 48 1.57 -26.71 2.24
C LEU A 48 1.21 -25.23 2.04
N ALA A 49 0.43 -24.64 2.96
CA ALA A 49 0.07 -23.23 2.90
C ALA A 49 1.31 -22.32 2.96
N LEU A 50 2.28 -22.63 3.83
CA LEU A 50 3.58 -21.93 3.84
C LEU A 50 4.30 -22.05 2.50
N PHE A 51 4.46 -23.27 1.98
CA PHE A 51 5.20 -23.54 0.75
C PHE A 51 4.61 -22.80 -0.44
N LEU A 52 3.28 -22.78 -0.57
CA LEU A 52 2.57 -22.03 -1.60
C LEU A 52 2.82 -20.52 -1.50
N ASN A 53 3.00 -19.98 -0.30
CA ASN A 53 3.27 -18.56 -0.06
C ASN A 53 4.75 -18.15 -0.18
N LEU A 54 5.67 -19.10 -0.39
CA LEU A 54 7.08 -18.75 -0.57
C LEU A 54 7.28 -17.93 -1.85
N PRO A 55 8.21 -16.95 -1.86
CA PRO A 55 8.46 -16.12 -3.05
C PRO A 55 8.81 -16.94 -4.29
N THR A 56 9.61 -17.98 -4.13
CA THR A 56 9.99 -18.90 -5.21
C THR A 56 8.78 -19.61 -5.80
N THR A 57 7.87 -20.09 -4.95
CA THR A 57 6.64 -20.75 -5.37
C THR A 57 5.67 -19.78 -6.02
N GLN A 58 5.52 -18.56 -5.49
CA GLN A 58 4.70 -17.53 -6.11
C GLN A 58 5.21 -17.12 -7.50
N SER A 59 6.54 -17.08 -7.69
CA SER A 59 7.15 -16.86 -9.01
C SER A 59 6.86 -18.02 -9.97
N ALA A 60 6.93 -19.27 -9.51
CA ALA A 60 6.54 -20.43 -10.32
C ALA A 60 5.05 -20.41 -10.68
N LEU A 61 4.18 -20.10 -9.72
CA LEU A 61 2.75 -19.95 -9.98
C LEU A 61 2.46 -18.81 -10.97
N ALA A 62 3.25 -17.74 -10.96
CA ALA A 62 3.08 -16.62 -11.89
C ALA A 62 3.27 -17.03 -13.36
N THR A 63 4.17 -17.97 -13.67
CA THR A 63 4.36 -18.46 -15.04
C THR A 63 3.23 -19.39 -15.50
N MET A 64 2.50 -19.97 -14.55
CA MET A 64 1.35 -20.86 -14.81
C MET A 64 0.01 -20.12 -14.93
N ARG A 65 -0.02 -18.80 -14.72
CA ARG A 65 -1.24 -17.99 -14.81
C ARG A 65 -1.59 -17.64 -16.26
N SER A 66 -2.87 -17.37 -16.49
CA SER A 66 -3.32 -16.76 -17.74
C SER A 66 -2.70 -15.37 -17.94
N THR A 67 -2.50 -14.95 -19.19
CA THR A 67 -1.97 -13.62 -19.56
C THR A 67 -2.98 -12.46 -19.47
N ALA A 68 -4.17 -12.70 -18.91
CA ALA A 68 -5.21 -11.68 -18.75
C ALA A 68 -4.83 -10.59 -17.73
N THR A 69 -5.43 -9.39 -17.85
CA THR A 69 -5.21 -8.27 -16.91
C THR A 69 -5.51 -8.64 -15.45
N ILE A 70 -6.51 -9.49 -15.24
CA ILE A 70 -6.74 -10.17 -13.96
C ILE A 70 -6.39 -11.64 -14.20
N PRO A 71 -5.14 -12.04 -13.92
CA PRO A 71 -4.71 -13.39 -14.19
C PRO A 71 -5.47 -14.39 -13.31
N ARG A 72 -5.78 -15.55 -13.88
CA ARG A 72 -6.39 -16.69 -13.18
C ARG A 72 -5.39 -17.83 -13.12
N LEU A 73 -5.30 -18.48 -11.96
CA LEU A 73 -4.59 -19.72 -11.76
C LEU A 73 -5.58 -20.88 -11.98
N GLY A 74 -5.34 -21.68 -13.01
CA GLY A 74 -6.15 -22.87 -13.28
C GLY A 74 -5.92 -23.94 -12.22
N LEU A 75 -6.93 -24.79 -11.96
CA LEU A 75 -6.77 -25.91 -11.01
C LEU A 75 -5.70 -26.91 -11.48
N GLY A 76 -5.50 -27.05 -12.79
CA GLY A 76 -4.43 -27.89 -13.37
C GLY A 76 -3.03 -27.46 -12.95
N ALA A 77 -2.78 -26.15 -12.85
CA ALA A 77 -1.49 -25.62 -12.40
C ALA A 77 -1.18 -26.03 -10.95
N LEU A 78 -2.18 -26.07 -10.08
CA LEU A 78 -2.02 -26.53 -8.70
C LEU A 78 -1.73 -28.03 -8.61
N THR A 79 -2.21 -28.83 -9.57
CA THR A 79 -1.93 -30.27 -9.61
C THR A 79 -0.58 -30.61 -10.21
N GLU A 80 -0.03 -29.75 -11.08
CA GLU A 80 1.28 -29.92 -11.71
C GLU A 80 2.43 -29.43 -10.83
N LEU A 81 2.15 -28.66 -9.78
CA LEU A 81 3.17 -28.12 -8.89
C LEU A 81 3.89 -29.23 -8.12
N GLU A 82 5.17 -29.41 -8.40
CA GLU A 82 6.04 -30.29 -7.62
C GLU A 82 6.34 -29.69 -6.25
N ILE A 83 5.96 -30.40 -5.20
CA ILE A 83 6.13 -29.95 -3.82
C ILE A 83 7.15 -30.87 -3.13
N PRO A 84 8.27 -30.33 -2.61
CA PRO A 84 9.18 -31.12 -1.80
C PRO A 84 8.48 -31.52 -0.51
N VAL A 85 8.59 -32.80 -0.13
CA VAL A 85 7.98 -33.34 1.09
C VAL A 85 9.09 -33.71 2.07
N PRO A 86 9.61 -32.76 2.87
CA PRO A 86 10.62 -33.06 3.87
C PRO A 86 10.02 -33.89 5.02
N PRO A 87 10.84 -34.48 5.91
CA PRO A 87 10.34 -35.22 7.07
C PRO A 87 9.40 -34.39 7.95
N PHE A 88 8.42 -35.04 8.59
CA PHE A 88 7.40 -34.39 9.40
C PHE A 88 7.92 -33.39 10.44
N ARG A 89 9.05 -33.73 11.09
CA ARG A 89 9.68 -32.84 12.07
C ARG A 89 10.08 -31.50 11.45
N ILE A 90 10.62 -31.53 10.23
CA ILE A 90 11.02 -30.33 9.49
C ILE A 90 9.80 -29.54 9.06
N GLN A 91 8.75 -30.20 8.55
CA GLN A 91 7.50 -29.53 8.19
C GLN A 91 6.90 -28.76 9.38
N LYS A 92 6.88 -29.37 10.59
CA LYS A 92 6.42 -28.71 11.82
C LYS A 92 7.27 -27.50 12.18
N LEU A 93 8.60 -27.62 12.12
CA LEU A 93 9.52 -26.52 12.42
C LEU A 93 9.33 -25.34 11.45
N MET A 94 9.20 -25.62 10.16
CA MET A 94 8.97 -24.60 9.14
C MET A 94 7.63 -23.89 9.36
N ALA A 95 6.55 -24.64 9.60
CA ALA A 95 5.23 -24.08 9.87
C ALA A 95 5.22 -23.22 11.14
N ALA A 96 5.87 -23.69 12.21
CA ALA A 96 6.00 -22.93 13.46
C ALA A 96 6.77 -21.61 13.24
N LEU A 97 7.91 -21.66 12.54
CA LEU A 97 8.70 -20.48 12.23
C LEU A 97 7.92 -19.45 11.39
N ASP A 98 7.17 -19.90 10.38
CA ASP A 98 6.32 -19.01 9.59
C ASP A 98 5.20 -18.38 10.43
N SER A 99 4.59 -19.15 11.33
CA SER A 99 3.56 -18.61 12.22
C SER A 99 4.11 -17.50 13.11
N GLU A 100 5.33 -17.66 13.65
CA GLU A 100 6.00 -16.63 14.44
C GLU A 100 6.35 -15.40 13.61
N ARG A 101 6.86 -15.60 12.39
CA ARG A 101 7.11 -14.51 11.44
C ARG A 101 5.85 -13.70 11.14
N ARG A 102 4.71 -14.37 10.91
CA ARG A 102 3.42 -13.69 10.67
C ARG A 102 2.95 -12.90 11.89
N LYS A 103 3.11 -13.44 13.09
CA LYS A 103 2.80 -12.72 14.34
C LYS A 103 3.67 -11.46 14.47
N GLN A 104 4.96 -11.56 14.18
CA GLN A 104 5.88 -10.41 14.20
C GLN A 104 5.45 -9.34 13.19
N SER A 105 5.14 -9.71 11.95
CA SER A 105 4.67 -8.76 10.93
C SER A 105 3.38 -8.05 11.36
N ASN A 106 2.42 -8.77 11.95
CA ASN A 106 1.17 -8.17 12.45
C ASN A 106 1.44 -7.16 13.59
N LEU A 107 2.36 -7.47 14.50
CA LEU A 107 2.75 -6.53 15.57
C LEU A 107 3.42 -5.27 15.03
N ILE A 108 4.28 -5.42 14.01
CA ILE A 108 4.92 -4.28 13.33
C ILE A 108 3.88 -3.40 12.64
N GLU A 109 2.92 -4.00 11.94
CA GLU A 109 1.81 -3.29 11.30
C GLU A 109 0.98 -2.51 12.33
N LYS A 110 0.56 -3.16 13.43
CA LYS A 110 -0.17 -2.51 14.53
C LYS A 110 0.60 -1.38 15.18
N LEU A 111 1.91 -1.54 15.34
CA LEU A 111 2.78 -0.47 15.85
C LEU A 111 2.78 0.72 14.91
N GLY A 112 2.93 0.49 13.60
CA GLY A 112 2.82 1.52 12.57
C GLY A 112 1.47 2.23 12.59
N GLU A 113 0.37 1.48 12.68
CA GLU A 113 -0.98 2.05 12.79
C GLU A 113 -1.17 2.88 14.07
N ALA A 114 -0.61 2.45 15.20
CA ALA A 114 -0.64 3.22 16.45
C ALA A 114 0.17 4.52 16.33
N GLN A 115 1.35 4.47 15.71
CA GLN A 115 2.17 5.65 15.45
C GLN A 115 1.48 6.64 14.51
N ASN A 116 0.85 6.15 13.44
CA ASN A 116 0.09 6.98 12.51
C ASN A 116 -1.08 7.66 13.22
N ARG A 117 -1.88 6.91 13.99
CA ARG A 117 -2.98 7.48 14.79
C ARG A 117 -2.51 8.57 15.75
N LEU A 118 -1.39 8.36 16.43
CA LEU A 118 -0.81 9.39 17.32
C LEU A 118 -0.35 10.62 16.54
N THR A 119 0.30 10.41 15.39
CA THR A 119 0.77 11.49 14.52
C THR A 119 -0.39 12.32 13.99
N ASP A 120 -1.45 11.68 13.52
CA ASP A 120 -2.66 12.34 13.02
C ASP A 120 -3.33 13.19 14.11
N GLU A 121 -3.42 12.66 15.34
CA GLU A 121 -3.96 13.42 16.48
C GLU A 121 -3.06 14.61 16.86
N ILE A 122 -1.73 14.44 16.79
CA ILE A 122 -0.78 15.55 17.01
C ILE A 122 -1.01 16.64 15.96
N LEU A 123 -1.06 16.27 14.68
CA LEU A 123 -1.27 17.22 13.57
C LEU A 123 -2.59 17.95 13.71
N ARG A 124 -3.67 17.22 14.05
CA ARG A 124 -4.99 17.79 14.28
C ARG A 124 -4.97 18.83 15.40
N ARG A 125 -4.37 18.51 16.55
CA ARG A 125 -4.28 19.46 17.69
C ARG A 125 -3.49 20.70 17.35
N VAL A 126 -2.37 20.55 16.65
CA VAL A 126 -1.56 21.68 16.18
C VAL A 126 -2.37 22.59 15.26
N ALA A 127 -3.14 22.02 14.33
CA ALA A 127 -4.01 22.77 13.43
C ALA A 127 -5.15 23.50 14.16
N GLU A 128 -5.73 22.89 15.20
CA GLU A 128 -6.82 23.45 16.00
C GLU A 128 -6.33 24.37 17.15
N GLY A 129 -5.01 24.54 17.32
CA GLY A 129 -4.42 25.31 18.43
C GLY A 129 -4.68 24.69 19.81
N LEU A 130 -4.99 23.39 19.88
CA LEU A 130 -5.32 22.70 21.12
C LEU A 130 -4.05 22.30 21.89
N PRO A 131 -4.07 22.37 23.23
CA PRO A 131 -2.98 21.87 24.04
C PRO A 131 -2.83 20.34 23.88
N MET A 132 -1.58 19.87 23.88
CA MET A 132 -1.27 18.44 23.81
C MET A 132 -1.65 17.74 25.13
N PRO A 133 -2.09 16.46 25.12
CA PRO A 133 -2.39 15.73 26.35
C PRO A 133 -1.19 15.70 27.31
N GLU A 134 -1.46 15.84 28.60
CA GLU A 134 -0.43 15.71 29.63
C GLU A 134 0.14 14.28 29.62
N GLY A 135 1.47 14.15 29.51
CA GLY A 135 2.17 12.86 29.52
C GLY A 135 3.08 12.56 28.32
N ASN A 136 3.13 13.41 27.29
CA ASN A 136 4.11 13.26 26.20
C ASN A 136 5.42 14.04 26.50
N PRO A 137 6.54 13.36 26.81
CA PRO A 137 7.78 14.01 27.25
C PRO A 137 8.50 14.80 26.14
N ALA A 138 8.20 14.54 24.87
CA ALA A 138 8.84 15.25 23.75
C ALA A 138 8.47 16.74 23.73
N TRP A 139 7.27 17.12 24.19
CA TRP A 139 6.86 18.52 24.28
C TRP A 139 7.20 19.14 25.65
N ALA A 140 7.43 18.35 26.70
CA ALA A 140 7.89 18.86 28.00
C ALA A 140 9.21 19.65 27.87
N ILE A 141 10.07 19.24 26.91
CA ILE A 141 11.29 19.97 26.51
C ILE A 141 10.95 21.30 25.81
N HIS A 142 9.84 21.35 25.07
CA HIS A 142 9.38 22.58 24.41
C HIS A 142 8.86 23.62 25.40
N ARG A 143 8.32 23.21 26.57
CA ARG A 143 7.92 24.13 27.65
C ARG A 143 9.11 24.90 28.25
N GLN A 144 10.34 24.40 28.11
CA GLN A 144 11.55 24.97 28.71
C GLN A 144 12.36 25.86 27.76
N THR A 145 12.08 25.86 26.45
CA THR A 145 12.80 26.71 25.49
C THR A 145 12.04 28.01 25.22
N ARG A 146 12.69 29.15 25.48
CA ARG A 146 12.19 30.51 25.20
C ARG A 146 11.66 30.66 23.75
N LEU A 147 12.23 29.90 22.81
CA LEU A 147 11.83 29.81 21.39
C LEU A 147 10.38 29.35 21.18
N ALA A 148 9.82 28.52 22.07
CA ALA A 148 8.43 28.09 21.98
C ALA A 148 7.46 29.23 22.29
N ARG A 149 7.79 30.08 23.27
CA ARG A 149 6.95 31.22 23.68
C ARG A 149 6.86 32.31 22.61
N GLU A 150 7.92 32.51 21.82
CA GLU A 150 7.95 33.52 20.76
C GLU A 150 7.30 33.03 19.45
N HIS A 151 7.36 31.74 19.13
CA HIS A 151 6.76 31.18 17.90
C HIS A 151 5.33 30.62 18.06
N LEU A 152 4.84 30.38 19.28
CA LEU A 152 3.42 30.05 19.52
C LEU A 152 2.49 31.28 19.42
N ALA A 153 3.04 32.44 19.03
CA ALA A 153 2.29 33.60 18.58
C ALA A 153 1.89 33.50 17.09
N TYR A 154 1.76 32.27 16.55
CA TYR A 154 1.06 32.12 15.28
C TYR A 154 -0.43 32.36 15.53
N SER A 155 -0.95 33.38 14.87
CA SER A 155 -2.28 33.94 15.07
C SER A 155 -3.37 32.86 15.09
N THR A 156 -3.98 32.64 16.24
CA THR A 156 -5.37 32.18 16.27
C THR A 156 -6.22 33.35 15.81
N SER A 157 -6.49 33.44 14.50
CA SER A 157 -7.70 34.14 14.07
C SER A 157 -8.87 33.35 14.64
N LYS A 158 -9.69 33.99 15.47
CA LYS A 158 -10.89 33.42 16.09
C LYS A 158 -12.02 33.17 15.09
N ASP A 159 -11.81 33.52 13.83
CA ASP A 159 -12.79 33.33 12.78
C ASP A 159 -12.49 32.01 12.07
N GLY A 160 -13.24 30.97 12.43
CA GLY A 160 -13.26 29.73 11.67
C GLY A 160 -13.58 30.03 10.22
N VAL A 161 -12.58 30.00 9.34
CA VAL A 161 -12.78 30.18 7.91
C VAL A 161 -13.47 28.93 7.38
N SER A 162 -14.77 29.03 7.09
CA SER A 162 -15.47 28.01 6.31
C SER A 162 -14.98 28.06 4.86
N ILE A 163 -14.01 27.21 4.53
CA ILE A 163 -13.51 27.02 3.16
C ILE A 163 -14.40 26.11 2.29
N MET A 164 -15.48 25.56 2.86
CA MET A 164 -16.41 24.71 2.12
C MET A 164 -17.57 25.53 1.54
N SER A 165 -17.51 25.80 0.23
CA SER A 165 -18.69 26.14 -0.57
C SER A 165 -19.34 24.84 -1.06
N ASN A 166 -20.65 24.67 -0.82
CA ASN A 166 -21.41 23.54 -1.33
C ASN A 166 -21.54 23.64 -2.86
N LYS A 167 -20.51 23.22 -3.59
CA LYS A 167 -20.59 22.88 -5.00
C LYS A 167 -20.66 21.36 -5.11
N LYS A 168 -21.72 20.89 -5.75
CA LYS A 168 -21.96 19.52 -6.22
C LYS A 168 -20.63 18.78 -6.44
N SER A 169 -20.45 17.68 -5.70
CA SER A 169 -19.16 17.00 -5.49
C SER A 169 -18.31 16.83 -6.76
N PRO A 170 -17.08 17.38 -6.82
CA PRO A 170 -16.08 16.90 -7.76
C PRO A 170 -15.33 15.73 -7.10
N GLY A 171 -15.23 14.61 -7.82
CA GLY A 171 -14.60 13.39 -7.30
C GLY A 171 -13.13 13.57 -6.91
N LYS A 172 -12.70 12.79 -5.91
CA LYS A 172 -11.33 12.30 -5.63
C LYS A 172 -10.19 13.29 -5.91
N GLY A 173 -9.56 13.79 -4.84
CA GLY A 173 -8.49 14.79 -4.80
C GLY A 173 -7.52 14.82 -6.00
N GLY A 174 -7.19 16.04 -6.41
CA GLY A 174 -6.43 16.40 -7.60
C GLY A 174 -5.31 15.42 -7.90
N THR A 175 -5.39 14.82 -9.08
CA THR A 175 -4.33 13.98 -9.61
C THR A 175 -3.07 14.83 -9.75
N THR A 176 -1.93 14.33 -9.30
CA THR A 176 -0.63 14.92 -9.65
C THR A 176 0.08 13.95 -10.59
N HIS A 177 0.85 14.47 -11.53
CA HIS A 177 1.73 13.68 -12.38
C HIS A 177 3.17 14.16 -12.15
N HIS A 178 4.09 13.22 -12.05
CA HIS A 178 5.48 13.44 -11.69
C HIS A 178 6.38 12.91 -12.80
N VAL A 179 7.37 13.70 -13.24
CA VAL A 179 8.46 13.23 -14.09
C VAL A 179 9.69 13.06 -13.21
N VAL A 180 10.10 11.81 -12.97
CA VAL A 180 11.19 11.45 -12.04
C VAL A 180 12.29 10.69 -12.78
N PRO A 181 13.58 10.88 -12.42
CA PRO A 181 14.66 10.07 -12.98
C PRO A 181 14.48 8.60 -12.60
N ASP A 182 14.80 7.70 -13.52
CA ASP A 182 14.85 6.26 -13.28
C ASP A 182 16.24 5.86 -12.74
N PRO A 183 16.34 5.07 -11.65
CA PRO A 183 17.62 4.56 -11.14
C PRO A 183 18.42 3.75 -12.17
N ASP A 184 17.73 3.05 -13.07
CA ASP A 184 18.33 2.12 -14.05
C ASP A 184 18.67 2.79 -15.40
N ARG A 185 18.50 4.12 -15.50
CA ARG A 185 18.67 5.04 -16.66
C ARG A 185 17.33 5.47 -17.26
N GLY A 186 17.19 6.76 -17.62
CA GLY A 186 15.99 7.32 -18.25
C GLY A 186 15.08 8.09 -17.29
N TRP A 187 13.83 8.30 -17.69
CA TRP A 187 12.86 9.14 -17.00
C TRP A 187 11.47 8.49 -16.99
N ASN A 188 10.84 8.49 -15.82
CA ASN A 188 9.52 7.92 -15.60
C ASN A 188 8.46 9.01 -15.41
N VAL A 189 7.28 8.80 -15.99
CA VAL A 189 6.08 9.58 -15.69
C VAL A 189 5.24 8.80 -14.69
N LYS A 190 4.88 9.36 -13.53
CA LYS A 190 4.11 8.67 -12.47
C LYS A 190 2.95 9.53 -12.00
N ARG A 191 1.79 8.93 -11.77
CA ARG A 191 0.69 9.61 -11.06
C ARG A 191 0.96 9.57 -9.55
N GLY A 192 0.68 10.66 -8.83
CA GLY A 192 0.83 10.74 -7.37
C GLY A 192 0.06 9.62 -6.68
N GLY A 193 0.77 8.85 -5.85
CA GLY A 193 0.22 7.67 -5.16
C GLY A 193 0.13 6.39 -6.00
N ALA A 194 0.59 6.38 -7.26
CA ALA A 194 0.61 5.18 -8.09
C ALA A 194 1.94 4.42 -7.93
N SER A 195 1.84 3.10 -7.78
CA SER A 195 3.00 2.19 -7.75
C SER A 195 3.66 1.98 -9.11
N ARG A 196 2.94 2.28 -10.21
CA ARG A 196 3.41 2.11 -11.60
C ARG A 196 3.65 3.44 -12.29
N SER A 197 4.67 3.47 -13.16
CA SER A 197 4.81 4.56 -14.13
C SER A 197 3.74 4.45 -15.21
N SER A 198 3.28 5.61 -15.68
CA SER A 198 2.45 5.80 -16.86
C SER A 198 3.28 5.74 -18.16
N GLY A 199 4.60 5.72 -18.06
CA GLY A 199 5.56 5.55 -19.16
C GLY A 199 7.00 5.75 -18.69
N HIS A 200 7.94 5.18 -19.46
CA HIS A 200 9.39 5.31 -19.30
C HIS A 200 9.98 5.85 -20.61
N PHE A 201 10.94 6.76 -20.53
CA PHE A 201 11.53 7.46 -21.68
C PHE A 201 13.04 7.61 -21.49
N ASP A 202 13.80 7.55 -22.58
CA ASP A 202 15.26 7.67 -22.52
C ASP A 202 15.70 9.11 -22.20
N THR A 203 14.90 10.12 -22.60
CA THR A 203 15.21 11.54 -22.38
C THR A 203 14.19 12.25 -21.49
N LYS A 204 14.66 13.26 -20.76
CA LYS A 204 13.80 14.10 -19.89
C LYS A 204 12.72 14.81 -20.68
N GLN A 205 13.07 15.29 -21.88
CA GLN A 205 12.18 16.10 -22.71
C GLN A 205 10.97 15.28 -23.17
N GLU A 206 11.18 14.05 -23.64
CA GLU A 206 10.09 13.13 -24.03
C GLU A 206 9.16 12.80 -22.86
N ALA A 207 9.73 12.55 -21.68
CA ALA A 207 8.95 12.31 -20.46
C ALA A 207 8.11 13.55 -20.06
N VAL A 208 8.68 14.75 -20.18
CA VAL A 208 7.98 16.01 -19.90
C VAL A 208 6.85 16.25 -20.89
N ASP A 209 7.08 16.04 -22.19
CA ASP A 209 6.07 16.28 -23.21
C ASP A 209 4.90 15.32 -23.07
N ARG A 210 5.18 14.04 -22.80
CA ARG A 210 4.14 13.06 -22.47
C ARG A 210 3.40 13.42 -21.18
N ALA A 211 4.11 13.83 -20.14
CA ALA A 211 3.48 14.19 -18.87
C ALA A 211 2.64 15.47 -18.95
N ARG A 212 2.98 16.41 -19.84
CA ARG A 212 2.16 17.60 -20.16
C ARG A 212 0.87 17.22 -20.86
N GLU A 213 0.92 16.30 -21.81
CA GLU A 213 -0.28 15.78 -22.47
C GLU A 213 -1.22 15.08 -21.46
N ILE A 214 -0.67 14.17 -20.64
CA ILE A 214 -1.43 13.46 -19.61
C ILE A 214 -2.02 14.45 -18.60
N SER A 215 -1.23 15.43 -18.16
CA SER A 215 -1.66 16.35 -17.11
C SER A 215 -2.74 17.31 -17.58
N ARG A 216 -2.69 17.79 -18.83
CA ARG A 216 -3.76 18.57 -19.48
C ARG A 216 -5.02 17.74 -19.68
N ASN A 217 -4.90 16.53 -20.21
CA ASN A 217 -6.05 15.64 -20.42
C ASN A 217 -6.73 15.28 -19.09
N ALA A 218 -5.96 15.19 -18.01
CA ALA A 218 -6.45 14.90 -16.67
C ALA A 218 -6.78 16.15 -15.81
N ASN A 219 -6.62 17.38 -16.36
CA ASN A 219 -6.75 18.66 -15.62
C ASN A 219 -6.04 18.65 -14.26
N SER A 220 -4.76 18.27 -14.27
CA SER A 220 -4.00 17.82 -13.11
C SER A 220 -2.66 18.57 -13.01
N GLU A 221 -2.05 18.60 -11.81
CA GLU A 221 -0.77 19.26 -11.62
C GLU A 221 0.38 18.38 -12.12
N LEU A 222 1.30 18.95 -12.91
CA LEU A 222 2.53 18.30 -13.35
C LEU A 222 3.72 18.80 -12.52
N LYS A 223 4.51 17.88 -11.96
CA LYS A 223 5.75 18.14 -11.24
C LYS A 223 6.93 17.50 -11.95
N ILE A 224 7.91 18.30 -12.35
CA ILE A 224 9.09 17.87 -13.10
C ILE A 224 10.28 17.89 -12.14
N HIS A 225 10.92 16.75 -11.95
CA HIS A 225 12.07 16.61 -11.06
C HIS A 225 13.39 16.79 -11.84
N ASN A 226 14.47 17.13 -11.12
CA ASN A 226 15.86 17.07 -11.64
C ASN A 226 16.46 15.68 -11.44
N GLN A 227 17.65 15.44 -11.99
CA GLN A 227 18.38 14.17 -11.80
C GLN A 227 18.63 13.87 -10.31
N ASP A 228 18.71 14.90 -9.46
CA ASP A 228 18.82 14.78 -8.01
C ASP A 228 17.47 14.52 -7.30
N GLY A 229 16.39 14.26 -8.05
CA GLY A 229 15.07 13.93 -7.51
C GLY A 229 14.28 15.12 -6.91
N LYS A 230 14.86 16.32 -6.83
CA LYS A 230 14.17 17.55 -6.37
C LYS A 230 13.24 18.12 -7.45
N ILE A 231 12.12 18.73 -7.05
CA ILE A 231 11.21 19.40 -7.98
C ILE A 231 11.91 20.63 -8.55
N ALA A 232 11.98 20.70 -9.88
CA ALA A 232 12.62 21.75 -10.63
C ALA A 232 11.61 22.72 -11.24
N GLN A 233 10.50 22.18 -11.72
CA GLN A 233 9.44 22.93 -12.38
C GLN A 233 8.09 22.28 -12.09
N SER A 234 7.03 23.10 -12.02
CA SER A 234 5.65 22.65 -11.89
C SER A 234 4.77 23.38 -12.88
N ASP A 235 3.94 22.64 -13.62
CA ASP A 235 2.93 23.19 -14.53
C ASP A 235 1.55 22.81 -13.96
N SER A 236 0.70 23.79 -13.63
CA SER A 236 -0.66 23.52 -13.14
C SER A 236 -1.68 23.67 -14.27
N HIS A 237 -2.51 22.64 -14.46
CA HIS A 237 -3.53 22.60 -15.51
C HIS A 237 -4.95 22.32 -14.95
N GLY A 238 -5.15 22.49 -13.64
CA GLY A 238 -6.42 22.25 -12.95
C GLY A 238 -7.00 23.51 -12.28
N ASN A 239 -8.23 23.83 -12.66
CA ASN A 239 -9.19 24.80 -12.09
C ASN A 239 -8.76 25.56 -10.81
N ASP A 240 -8.20 26.77 -10.98
CA ASP A 240 -8.14 27.78 -9.92
C ASP A 240 -9.54 28.37 -9.69
N PRO A 241 -10.14 28.26 -8.49
CA PRO A 241 -11.21 29.17 -8.13
C PRO A 241 -10.61 30.56 -7.85
N ARG A 242 -10.49 31.38 -8.90
CA ARG A 242 -10.40 32.84 -8.75
C ARG A 242 -11.68 33.34 -8.09
N ASN A 243 -11.61 33.74 -6.82
CA ASN A 243 -12.39 34.88 -6.33
C ASN A 243 -11.85 35.42 -5.00
N ILE A 244 -11.12 36.54 -5.04
CA ILE A 244 -11.35 37.61 -4.07
C ILE A 244 -11.15 38.97 -4.76
N LYS A 245 -12.17 39.83 -4.66
CA LYS A 245 -12.18 41.27 -4.95
C LYS A 245 -11.96 42.01 -3.62
N GLY A 246 -11.16 43.08 -3.65
CA GLY A 246 -11.00 44.04 -2.55
C GLY A 246 -9.54 44.33 -2.28
#